data_AF-A0A0F9NZQ0-F1
#
_entry.id   AF-A0A0F9NZQ0-F1
#
_cell.length_a   1.000
_cell.length_b   1.000
_cell.length_c   1.000
_cell.angle_alpha   90.00
_cell.angle_beta   90.00
_cell.angle_gamma   90.00
#
_symmetry.space_group_name_H-M   'P 1'
#
loop_
_entity.id
_entity.type
_entity.pdbx_description
1 polymer ?
#
loop_
_entity_poly.entity_id
_entity_poly.type
_entity_poly.pdbx_seq_one_letter_code
_entity_poly.pdbx_strand_id
1 'polypeptide(L)' 'MVKITMTGKHDVKRVSIEDALFQDDKEMLEDLIAAAVNDAVRQVEKTSQDRMAGMMPAGMKLPF' A
#
# COMPACT_ATOMS: atom_id res chain seq x y z
N MET A 1 14.23 5.89 6.19
CA MET A 1 13.11 5.08 5.65
C MET A 1 12.08 5.99 4.98
N VAL A 2 11.56 5.59 3.81
CA VAL A 2 10.40 6.23 3.17
C VAL A 2 9.15 5.48 3.62
N LYS A 3 8.14 6.20 4.11
CA LYS A 3 6.85 5.65 4.53
C LYS A 3 5.72 6.36 3.80
N ILE A 4 4.87 5.58 3.14
CA ILE A 4 3.70 6.09 2.42
C ILE A 4 2.43 5.56 3.10
N THR A 5 1.52 6.48 3.40
CA THR A 5 0.19 6.15 3.92
C THR A 5 -0.82 6.35 2.79
N MET A 6 -1.47 5.26 2.38
CA MET A 6 -2.47 5.26 1.31
C MET A 6 -3.82 4.78 1.83
N THR A 7 -4.91 5.25 1.21
CA THR A 7 -6.26 4.76 1.49
C THR A 7 -6.62 3.56 0.62
N GLY A 8 -7.69 2.85 0.99
CA GLY A 8 -8.25 1.77 0.16
C GLY A 8 -8.79 2.22 -1.21
N LYS A 9 -8.81 3.53 -1.51
CA LYS A 9 -9.16 4.08 -2.83
C LYS A 9 -7.95 4.40 -3.70
N HIS A 10 -6.75 4.00 -3.27
CA HIS A 10 -5.47 4.37 -3.89
C HIS A 10 -5.10 5.86 -3.75
N ASP A 11 -5.76 6.60 -2.86
CA ASP A 11 -5.38 7.98 -2.54
C ASP A 11 -4.24 8.03 -1.52
N VAL A 12 -3.14 8.72 -1.84
CA VAL A 12 -2.03 8.96 -0.90
C VAL A 12 -2.41 10.06 0.10
N LYS A 13 -2.38 9.74 1.39
CA LYS A 13 -2.69 10.68 2.49
C LYS A 13 -1.46 11.36 3.07
N ARG A 14 -0.34 10.65 3.14
CA ARG A 14 0.88 11.17 3.76
C ARG A 14 2.10 10.44 3.21
N VAL A 15 3.16 11.21 2.97
CA VAL A 15 4.51 10.72 2.71
C VAL A 15 5.41 11.22 3.84
N SER A 16 6.19 10.32 4.42
CA SER A 16 7.17 10.63 5.46
C SER A 16 8.52 10.08 5.03
N ILE A 17 9.52 10.95 5.01
CA ILE A 17 10.89 10.66 4.58
C ILE A 17 11.78 11.04 5.75
N GLU A 18 12.63 10.12 6.19
CA GLU A 18 13.62 10.43 7.22
C GLU A 18 14.73 11.34 6.69
N ASP A 19 15.17 12.29 7.52
CA ASP A 19 16.14 13.34 7.14
C ASP A 19 17.46 12.78 6.57
N ALA A 20 17.88 11.60 7.03
CA ALA A 20 19.09 10.93 6.54
C ALA A 20 19.03 10.63 5.03
N LEU A 21 17.83 10.35 4.47
CA LEU A 21 17.67 10.03 3.06
C LEU A 21 17.83 11.26 2.13
N PHE A 22 17.79 12.47 2.68
CA PHE A 22 18.09 13.69 1.90
C PHE A 22 19.60 13.92 1.74
N GLN A 23 20.43 13.19 2.49
CA GLN A 23 21.88 13.23 2.37
C GLN A 23 22.40 12.23 1.32
N ASP A 24 21.55 11.30 0.89
CA ASP A 24 21.85 10.32 -0.17
C ASP A 24 21.65 10.92 -1.58
N ASP A 25 22.09 10.18 -2.59
CA ASP A 25 21.90 10.57 -3.99
C ASP A 25 20.42 10.64 -4.37
N LYS A 26 20.09 11.66 -5.18
CA LYS A 26 18.73 11.91 -5.66
C LYS A 26 18.10 10.67 -6.32
N GLU A 27 18.87 9.92 -7.10
CA GLU A 27 18.40 8.71 -7.79
C GLU A 27 17.96 7.63 -6.79
N MET A 28 18.71 7.43 -5.70
CA MET A 28 18.33 6.48 -4.65
C MET A 28 17.04 6.89 -3.93
N LEU A 29 16.88 8.19 -3.66
CA LEU A 29 15.65 8.70 -3.04
C LEU A 29 14.43 8.47 -3.94
N GLU A 30 14.56 8.71 -5.25
CA GLU A 30 13.51 8.47 -6.24
C GLU A 30 13.14 6.98 -6.31
N ASP A 31 14.12 6.09 -6.34
CA ASP A 31 13.91 4.64 -6.35
C ASP A 31 13.20 4.14 -5.08
N LEU A 32 13.61 4.66 -3.91
CA LEU A 32 12.98 4.31 -2.63
C LEU A 32 11.53 4.78 -2.55
N ILE A 33 11.24 5.97 -3.08
CA ILE A 33 9.85 6.47 -3.16
C ILE A 33 9.03 5.58 -4.09
N ALA A 34 9.56 5.24 -5.27
CA ALA A 34 8.87 4.34 -6.21
C ALA A 34 8.58 2.98 -5.59
N ALA A 35 9.57 2.39 -4.90
CA ALA A 35 9.40 1.13 -4.18
C ALA A 35 8.32 1.21 -3.10
N ALA A 36 8.33 2.28 -2.29
CA ALA A 36 7.34 2.49 -1.22
C ALA A 36 5.91 2.69 -1.76
N VAL A 37 5.75 3.34 -2.92
CA VAL A 37 4.43 3.49 -3.57
C VAL A 37 3.91 2.13 -4.01
N ASN A 38 4.76 1.35 -4.68
CA ASN A 38 4.40 0.02 -5.17
C ASN A 38 4.03 -0.94 -4.02
N ASP A 39 4.77 -0.87 -2.91
CA ASP A 39 4.45 -1.64 -1.70
C ASP A 39 3.09 -1.23 -1.11
N ALA A 40 2.82 0.07 -1.01
CA ALA A 40 1.53 0.57 -0.54
C ALA A 40 0.35 0.11 -1.41
N VAL A 41 0.50 0.10 -2.74
CA VAL A 41 -0.52 -0.43 -3.68
C VAL A 41 -0.80 -1.90 -3.41
N ARG A 42 0.25 -2.73 -3.34
CA ARG A 42 0.11 -4.16 -3.04
C ARG A 42 -0.57 -4.39 -1.69
N GLN A 43 -0.25 -3.58 -0.68
CA GLN A 43 -0.87 -3.68 0.63
C GLN A 43 -2.35 -3.30 0.60
N VAL A 44 -2.74 -2.28 -0.20
CA VAL A 44 -4.14 -1.90 -0.40
C VAL A 44 -4.92 -2.99 -1.11
N GLU A 45 -4.36 -3.59 -2.17
CA GLU A 45 -4.98 -4.71 -2.88
C GLU A 45 -5.18 -5.90 -1.95
N LYS A 46 -4.14 -6.28 -1.20
CA LYS A 46 -4.21 -7.38 -0.22
C LYS A 46 -5.27 -7.10 0.85
N THR A 47 -5.27 -5.91 1.44
CA THR A 47 -6.25 -5.51 2.45
C THR A 47 -7.67 -5.53 1.89
N SER A 48 -7.85 -5.15 0.63
CA SER A 48 -9.15 -5.15 -0.05
C SER A 48 -9.64 -6.58 -0.32
N GLN A 49 -8.75 -7.46 -0.79
CA GLN A 49 -9.03 -8.89 -0.96
C GLN A 49 -9.37 -9.56 0.38
N ASP A 50 -8.58 -9.32 1.42
CA ASP A 50 -8.82 -9.89 2.76
C ASP A 50 -10.17 -9.44 3.33
N ARG A 51 -10.55 -8.16 3.12
CA ARG A 51 -11.87 -7.65 3.51
C ARG A 51 -13.00 -8.30 2.70
N MET A 52 -12.83 -8.48 1.40
CA MET A 52 -13.82 -9.18 0.57
C MET A 52 -13.98 -10.65 0.97
N ALA A 53 -12.87 -11.35 1.23
CA ALA A 53 -12.87 -12.73 1.73
C ALA A 53 -13.56 -12.84 3.09
N GLY A 54 -13.36 -11.88 3.99
CA GLY A 54 -14.04 -11.81 5.29
C GLY A 54 -15.50 -11.37 5.22
N MET A 55 -15.93 -10.75 4.11
CA MET A 55 -17.32 -10.31 3.88
C MET A 55 -18.16 -11.34 3.11
N MET A 56 -17.55 -12.41 2.58
CA MET A 56 -18.30 -13.55 2.06
C MET A 56 -18.99 -14.25 3.24
N PRO A 57 -20.33 -14.22 3.35
CA PRO A 57 -21.02 -14.95 4.40
C PRO A 57 -20.69 -16.44 4.24
N ALA A 58 -20.42 -17.13 5.35
CA ALA A 58 -20.14 -18.57 5.41
C ALA A 58 -21.30 -19.48 4.94
N GLY A 59 -22.19 -18.99 4.07
CA GLY A 59 -23.42 -19.61 3.65
C GLY A 59 -23.82 -19.37 2.20
N MET A 60 -22.96 -18.78 1.34
CA MET A 60 -23.22 -18.76 -0.11
C MET A 60 -22.93 -20.14 -0.73
N LYS A 61 -23.65 -21.17 -0.23
CA LYS A 61 -23.95 -22.36 -1.03
C LYS A 61 -24.72 -21.84 -2.25
N LEU A 62 -24.08 -21.81 -3.40
CA LEU A 62 -24.79 -21.80 -4.68
C LEU A 62 -25.77 -22.98 -4.63
N PRO A 63 -27.10 -22.75 -4.62
CA PRO A 63 -28.02 -23.84 -4.83
C PRO A 63 -27.99 -24.14 -6.33
N PHE A 64 -27.42 -25.31 -6.62
CA PHE A 64 -27.35 -26.02 -7.91
C PHE A 64 -26.28 -25.53 -8.90
#